data_AF-A0A8X6K4D9-F1
#
_entry.id   AF-A0A8X6K4D9-F1
#
_cell.length_a   1.000
_cell.length_b   1.000
_cell.length_c   1.000
_cell.angle_alpha   90.00
_cell.angle_beta   90.00
_cell.angle_gamma   90.00
#
_symmetry.space_group_name_H-M   'P 1'
#
loop_
_entity.id
_entity.type
_entity.pdbx_description
1 polymer ?
#
loop_
_entity_poly.entity_id
_entity_poly.type
_entity_poly.pdbx_seq_one_letter_code
_entity_poly.pdbx_strand_id
1 'polypeptide(L)'
;MKLIEDFNTVPSLVFIAMTRIVIWAWNLPDIVRSISQLLDTLGEIRVERMWKDIVDQVRVIVLTVADIPETLRSELDAVILPVGLHIRQMRTFVSYSPYSPSSFFEFPVNCWTSYGTVDTTQLDELLVRDERRLIGFRYALACHDCFEDIVEELFHELTPTQVLCFLQMQTQKELLSYWTHRVTNDLFNFVILNTPLDVGRGPNVAHKLAFKYTLRDGSKTGIRYFLDTLPFNEFEYVSNSFLFYLEERPITLFNRPRYLPIPPKEHYSDSMYFLLSTFKEEQRNNILPGHHTAVMLNFLMYPFYGLFSRYGNIWRSNFSLECFYYLLTEIAKLQSLNTNFLDYRLFADLWSICPLEYKIFITNHDIEIYVATGDRSAHFMLELIRDLEER
;
A
#
# COMPACT_ATOMS: atom_id res chain seq x y z
N MET A 1 -8.07 17.30 23.54
CA MET A 1 -6.78 17.13 22.85
C MET A 1 -7.05 17.38 21.37
N LYS A 2 -6.67 18.54 20.79
CA LYS A 2 -6.95 18.85 19.37
C LYS A 2 -6.07 17.95 18.49
N LEU A 3 -6.59 16.80 18.06
CA LEU A 3 -5.84 15.81 17.29
C LEU A 3 -5.78 16.09 15.77
N ILE A 4 -6.51 17.10 15.25
CA ILE A 4 -6.93 17.13 13.84
C ILE A 4 -6.11 18.08 12.93
N GLU A 5 -5.31 19.02 13.44
CA GLU A 5 -4.75 20.08 12.56
C GLU A 5 -3.48 19.65 11.77
N ASP A 6 -2.77 18.57 12.12
CA ASP A 6 -1.50 18.16 11.49
C ASP A 6 -1.57 16.83 10.71
N PHE A 7 -2.62 16.61 9.92
CA PHE A 7 -2.66 15.48 8.98
C PHE A 7 -2.23 15.85 7.56
N ASN A 8 -2.19 17.15 7.25
CA ASN A 8 -1.58 17.73 6.05
C ASN A 8 -0.19 18.29 6.35
N THR A 9 0.65 17.57 7.10
CA THR A 9 2.03 18.01 7.27
C THR A 9 2.71 17.87 5.91
N VAL A 10 2.70 18.97 5.15
CA VAL A 10 3.55 19.10 3.96
C VAL A 10 4.96 18.80 4.44
N PRO A 11 5.69 17.85 3.82
CA PRO A 11 7.06 17.57 4.20
C PRO A 11 7.90 18.85 4.19
N SER A 12 8.95 18.90 5.00
CA SER A 12 9.85 20.05 4.98
C SER A 12 10.39 20.28 3.56
N LEU A 13 10.67 21.54 3.19
CA LEU A 13 11.25 21.84 1.88
C LEU A 13 12.56 21.08 1.63
N VAL A 14 13.34 20.85 2.69
CA VAL A 14 14.56 20.05 2.66
C VAL A 14 14.24 18.61 2.25
N PHE A 15 13.25 17.98 2.88
CA PHE A 15 12.81 16.64 2.52
C PHE A 15 12.32 16.57 1.07
N ILE A 16 11.45 17.50 0.65
CA ILE A 16 10.95 17.56 -0.74
C ILE A 16 12.10 17.67 -1.74
N ALA A 17 13.09 18.52 -1.47
CA ALA A 17 14.26 18.67 -2.34
C ALA A 17 15.10 17.39 -2.42
N MET A 18 15.41 16.78 -1.27
CA MET A 18 16.14 15.51 -1.18
C MET A 18 15.44 14.41 -1.97
N THR A 19 14.16 14.24 -1.74
CA THR A 19 13.33 13.24 -2.41
C THR A 19 13.28 13.45 -3.93
N ARG A 20 13.23 14.71 -4.41
CA ARG A 20 13.31 15.01 -5.85
C ARG A 20 14.64 14.62 -6.47
N ILE A 21 15.76 14.85 -5.77
CA ILE A 21 17.09 14.41 -6.23
C ILE A 21 17.13 12.89 -6.34
N VAL A 22 16.62 12.19 -5.33
CA VAL A 22 16.54 10.72 -5.31
C VAL A 22 15.66 10.19 -6.44
N ILE A 23 14.45 10.75 -6.64
CA ILE A 23 13.57 10.39 -7.77
C ILE A 23 14.28 10.59 -9.11
N TRP A 24 14.95 11.72 -9.29
CA TRP A 24 15.69 12.02 -10.52
C TRP A 24 16.74 10.94 -10.80
N ALA A 25 17.56 10.59 -9.80
CA ALA A 25 18.60 9.57 -9.95
C ALA A 25 18.02 8.19 -10.29
N TRP A 26 16.92 7.80 -9.65
CA TRP A 26 16.22 6.54 -9.96
C TRP A 26 15.58 6.49 -11.36
N ASN A 27 15.30 7.65 -11.95
CA ASN A 27 14.73 7.76 -13.30
C ASN A 27 15.78 8.04 -14.39
N LEU A 28 17.07 7.95 -14.06
CA LEU A 28 18.12 7.99 -15.08
C LEU A 28 17.99 6.79 -16.04
N PRO A 29 18.18 6.98 -17.37
CA PRO A 29 17.93 5.92 -18.36
C PRO A 29 18.66 4.60 -18.08
N ASP A 30 19.90 4.66 -17.60
CA ASP A 30 20.68 3.46 -17.28
C ASP A 30 20.14 2.72 -16.05
N ILE A 31 19.74 3.45 -15.01
CA ILE A 31 19.11 2.88 -13.81
C ILE A 31 17.77 2.24 -14.16
N VAL A 32 16.94 2.94 -14.96
CA VAL A 32 15.65 2.42 -15.43
C VAL A 32 15.85 1.13 -16.22
N ARG A 33 16.85 1.08 -17.10
CA ARG A 33 17.19 -0.13 -17.87
C ARG A 33 17.61 -1.29 -16.95
N SER A 34 18.42 -1.04 -15.93
CA SER A 34 18.79 -2.05 -14.95
C SER A 34 17.59 -2.57 -14.16
N ILE A 35 16.63 -1.71 -13.81
CA ILE A 35 15.37 -2.13 -13.17
C ILE A 35 14.54 -3.01 -14.12
N SER A 36 14.41 -2.64 -15.39
CA SER A 36 13.69 -3.48 -16.36
C SER A 36 14.33 -4.88 -16.47
N GLN A 37 15.66 -4.95 -16.57
CA GLN A 37 16.38 -6.23 -16.58
C GLN A 37 16.17 -7.04 -15.29
N LEU A 38 16.09 -6.36 -14.15
CA LEU A 38 15.77 -6.99 -12.87
C LEU A 38 14.37 -7.63 -12.88
N LEU A 39 13.36 -6.94 -13.42
CA LEU A 39 11.99 -7.44 -13.50
C LEU A 39 11.87 -8.65 -14.46
N ASP A 40 12.70 -8.71 -15.48
CA ASP A 40 12.77 -9.84 -16.41
C ASP A 40 13.56 -11.04 -15.86
N THR A 41 14.26 -10.87 -14.73
CA THR A 41 15.15 -11.90 -14.17
C THR A 41 14.39 -12.91 -13.31
N LEU A 42 14.59 -14.20 -13.58
CA LEU A 42 14.10 -15.30 -12.75
C LEU A 42 15.06 -15.59 -11.58
N GLY A 43 14.49 -15.86 -10.39
CA GLY A 43 15.20 -16.35 -9.20
C GLY A 43 15.53 -15.28 -8.15
N GLU A 44 15.16 -15.55 -6.89
CA GLU A 44 15.18 -14.58 -5.78
C GLU A 44 16.58 -14.06 -5.43
N ILE A 45 17.56 -14.94 -5.24
CA ILE A 45 18.93 -14.57 -4.86
C ILE A 45 19.57 -13.62 -5.89
N ARG A 46 19.31 -13.86 -7.17
CA ARG A 46 19.85 -13.04 -8.26
C ARG A 46 19.19 -11.66 -8.28
N VAL A 47 17.87 -11.61 -8.06
CA VAL A 47 17.10 -10.38 -7.97
C VAL A 47 17.58 -9.51 -6.79
N GLU A 48 17.84 -10.09 -5.62
CA GLU A 48 18.34 -9.34 -4.46
C GLU A 48 19.71 -8.71 -4.73
N ARG A 49 20.65 -9.47 -5.30
CA ARG A 49 21.98 -8.96 -5.63
C ARG A 49 21.92 -7.83 -6.65
N MET A 50 21.19 -8.04 -7.75
CA MET A 50 21.02 -7.01 -8.77
C MET A 50 20.34 -5.77 -8.21
N TRP A 51 19.35 -5.93 -7.33
CA TRP A 51 18.71 -4.79 -6.67
C TRP A 51 19.70 -3.99 -5.83
N LYS A 52 20.55 -4.67 -5.03
CA LYS A 52 21.59 -4.02 -4.25
C LYS A 52 22.57 -3.25 -5.14
N ASP A 53 23.03 -3.85 -6.24
CA ASP A 53 23.94 -3.19 -7.18
C ASP A 53 23.33 -1.92 -7.79
N ILE A 54 22.02 -1.92 -8.09
CA ILE A 54 21.30 -0.75 -8.58
C ILE A 54 21.20 0.33 -7.49
N VAL A 55 20.85 -0.04 -6.26
CA VAL A 55 20.78 0.88 -5.13
C VAL A 55 22.14 1.54 -4.86
N ASP A 56 23.23 0.76 -4.90
CA ASP A 56 24.59 1.27 -4.70
C ASP A 56 24.99 2.26 -5.82
N GLN A 57 24.61 1.99 -7.07
CA GLN A 57 24.80 2.94 -8.19
C GLN A 57 24.03 4.25 -7.96
N VAL A 58 22.74 4.18 -7.60
CA VAL A 58 21.94 5.37 -7.30
C VAL A 58 22.54 6.13 -6.12
N ARG A 59 23.02 5.43 -5.09
CA ARG A 59 23.67 6.03 -3.93
C ARG A 59 24.92 6.81 -4.30
N VAL A 60 25.79 6.24 -5.14
CA VAL A 60 26.95 6.96 -5.66
C VAL A 60 26.52 8.20 -6.43
N ILE A 61 25.54 8.10 -7.32
CA ILE A 61 25.04 9.25 -8.11
C ILE A 61 24.51 10.35 -7.19
N VAL A 62 23.64 10.01 -6.25
CA VAL A 62 22.97 10.94 -5.35
C VAL A 62 23.97 11.61 -4.40
N LEU A 63 24.92 10.87 -3.83
CA LEU A 63 25.93 11.41 -2.91
C LEU A 63 27.06 12.16 -3.63
N THR A 64 27.22 12.00 -4.95
CA THR A 64 28.22 12.75 -5.73
C THR A 64 27.67 14.05 -6.33
N VAL A 65 26.37 14.33 -6.18
CA VAL A 65 25.81 15.63 -6.50
C VAL A 65 26.55 16.70 -5.68
N ALA A 66 27.19 17.64 -6.39
CA ALA A 66 27.98 18.70 -5.78
C ALA A 66 27.12 19.53 -4.81
N ASP A 67 27.76 20.06 -3.76
CA ASP A 67 27.17 21.02 -2.81
C ASP A 67 26.13 20.48 -1.81
N ILE A 68 26.00 19.16 -1.60
CA ILE A 68 25.19 18.62 -0.50
C ILE A 68 25.98 18.69 0.83
N PRO A 69 25.47 19.41 1.85
CA PRO A 69 26.09 19.44 3.18
C PRO A 69 26.19 18.05 3.81
N GLU A 70 27.26 17.79 4.57
CA GLU A 70 27.50 16.50 5.22
C GLU A 70 26.33 16.07 6.12
N THR A 71 25.70 17.03 6.81
CA THR A 71 24.53 16.78 7.67
C THR A 71 23.32 16.25 6.90
N LEU A 72 23.17 16.59 5.62
CA LEU A 72 22.08 16.11 4.78
C LEU A 72 22.41 14.79 4.08
N ARG A 73 23.68 14.39 4.00
CA ARG A 73 24.06 13.13 3.35
C ARG A 73 23.41 11.93 4.04
N SER A 74 23.42 11.88 5.37
CA SER A 74 22.78 10.80 6.12
C SER A 74 21.26 10.78 5.95
N GLU A 75 20.62 11.94 5.86
CA GLU A 75 19.17 12.03 5.63
C GLU A 75 18.80 11.61 4.21
N LEU A 76 19.56 12.06 3.21
CA LEU A 76 19.40 11.69 1.82
C LEU A 76 19.57 10.19 1.63
N ASP A 77 20.61 9.61 2.26
CA ASP A 77 20.91 8.19 2.23
C ASP A 77 19.75 7.33 2.75
N ALA A 78 19.09 7.78 3.81
CA ALA A 78 17.92 7.13 4.40
C ALA A 78 16.69 7.13 3.47
N VAL A 79 16.61 8.05 2.50
CA VAL A 79 15.47 8.18 1.56
C VAL A 79 15.69 7.40 0.26
N ILE A 80 16.94 7.14 -0.14
CA ILE A 80 17.29 6.49 -1.42
C ILE A 80 16.54 5.18 -1.60
N LEU A 81 16.61 4.32 -0.58
CA LEU A 81 16.13 2.95 -0.68
C LEU A 81 14.59 2.86 -0.60
N PRO A 82 13.90 3.53 0.34
CA PRO A 82 12.44 3.57 0.35
C PRO A 82 11.83 4.06 -0.97
N VAL A 83 12.36 5.16 -1.55
CA VAL A 83 11.88 5.69 -2.84
C VAL A 83 12.17 4.71 -3.99
N GLY A 84 13.36 4.11 -4.01
CA GLY A 84 13.73 3.13 -5.02
C GLY A 84 12.82 1.92 -5.02
N LEU A 85 12.50 1.40 -3.84
CA LEU A 85 11.60 0.27 -3.72
C LEU A 85 10.17 0.61 -4.15
N HIS A 86 9.67 1.80 -3.79
CA HIS A 86 8.39 2.29 -4.29
C HIS A 86 8.38 2.33 -5.82
N ILE A 87 9.43 2.88 -6.44
CA ILE A 87 9.62 2.89 -7.90
C ILE A 87 9.59 1.47 -8.46
N ARG A 88 10.33 0.55 -7.85
CA ARG A 88 10.37 -0.85 -8.28
C ARG A 88 8.99 -1.51 -8.21
N GLN A 89 8.25 -1.31 -7.13
CA GLN A 89 6.89 -1.87 -6.97
C GLN A 89 5.93 -1.28 -8.01
N MET A 90 5.99 0.03 -8.24
CA MET A 90 5.16 0.67 -9.26
C MET A 90 5.49 0.18 -10.67
N ARG A 91 6.79 0.01 -11.00
CA ARG A 91 7.20 -0.57 -12.29
C ARG A 91 6.77 -2.01 -12.42
N THR A 92 6.86 -2.78 -11.34
CA THR A 92 6.35 -4.16 -11.26
C THR A 92 4.87 -4.18 -11.61
N PHE A 93 4.06 -3.35 -10.94
CA PHE A 93 2.62 -3.24 -11.19
C PHE A 93 2.31 -2.91 -12.66
N VAL A 94 2.97 -1.90 -13.22
CA VAL A 94 2.76 -1.49 -14.62
C VAL A 94 3.21 -2.57 -15.61
N SER A 95 4.29 -3.32 -15.30
CA SER A 95 4.88 -4.32 -16.21
C SER A 95 4.16 -5.67 -16.18
N TYR A 96 3.66 -6.10 -15.02
CA TYR A 96 2.92 -7.36 -14.86
C TYR A 96 1.44 -7.27 -15.25
N SER A 97 0.98 -6.09 -15.67
CA SER A 97 -0.30 -6.00 -16.34
C SER A 97 -0.27 -6.89 -17.59
N PRO A 98 -1.13 -7.93 -17.70
CA PRO A 98 -1.12 -8.90 -18.81
C PRO A 98 -1.42 -8.29 -20.18
N TYR A 99 -1.60 -6.97 -20.20
CA TYR A 99 -2.04 -6.16 -21.32
C TYR A 99 -1.08 -4.99 -21.61
N SER A 100 0.04 -4.90 -20.89
CA SER A 100 1.12 -3.98 -21.22
C SER A 100 2.11 -4.70 -22.13
N PRO A 101 2.37 -4.21 -23.36
CA PRO A 101 3.64 -4.52 -23.98
C PRO A 101 4.75 -4.08 -23.02
N SER A 102 5.89 -4.79 -23.01
CA SER A 102 7.05 -4.55 -22.13
C SER A 102 7.78 -3.22 -22.37
N SER A 103 7.07 -2.20 -22.85
CA SER A 103 7.60 -0.87 -23.10
C SER A 103 7.98 -0.20 -21.79
N PHE A 104 9.17 0.41 -21.81
CA PHE A 104 9.62 1.38 -20.83
C PHE A 104 8.51 2.40 -20.53
N PHE A 105 7.90 2.29 -19.35
CA PHE A 105 7.02 3.34 -18.83
C PHE A 105 7.86 4.31 -18.00
N GLU A 106 7.87 5.57 -18.41
CA GLU A 106 8.46 6.66 -17.63
C GLU A 106 7.36 7.31 -16.80
N PHE A 107 7.59 7.48 -15.49
CA PHE A 107 6.64 8.18 -14.64
C PHE A 107 6.74 9.68 -14.90
N PRO A 108 5.65 10.34 -15.32
CA PRO A 108 5.66 11.78 -15.52
C PRO A 108 6.00 12.53 -14.23
N VAL A 109 6.62 13.71 -14.37
CA VAL A 109 7.08 14.52 -13.23
C VAL A 109 5.92 14.91 -12.30
N ASN A 110 4.72 15.11 -12.85
CA ASN A 110 3.53 15.47 -12.08
C ASN A 110 2.94 14.30 -11.26
N CYS A 111 3.33 13.05 -11.55
CA CYS A 111 2.87 11.89 -10.79
C CYS A 111 3.62 11.67 -9.49
N TRP A 112 4.57 12.52 -9.10
CA TRP A 112 5.33 12.37 -7.86
C TRP A 112 4.72 13.22 -6.75
N THR A 113 4.46 12.60 -5.60
CA THR A 113 4.07 13.32 -4.38
C THR A 113 5.27 14.02 -3.75
N SER A 114 5.00 14.95 -2.83
CA SER A 114 6.05 15.56 -1.99
C SER A 114 6.79 14.54 -1.10
N TYR A 115 6.23 13.34 -0.93
CA TYR A 115 6.80 12.26 -0.15
C TYR A 115 7.67 11.30 -0.98
N GLY A 116 7.80 11.52 -2.29
CA GLY A 116 8.61 10.60 -3.12
C GLY A 116 7.92 9.31 -3.49
N THR A 117 6.63 9.26 -3.27
CA THR A 117 5.77 8.22 -3.79
C THR A 117 5.11 8.69 -5.07
N VAL A 118 4.56 7.74 -5.82
CA VAL A 118 3.72 8.02 -6.97
C VAL A 118 2.31 8.37 -6.49
N ASP A 119 1.74 9.46 -6.98
CA ASP A 119 0.32 9.77 -6.94
C ASP A 119 -0.38 8.79 -7.86
N THR A 120 -0.98 7.77 -7.26
CA THR A 120 -1.56 6.65 -7.99
C THR A 120 -2.78 7.07 -8.76
N THR A 121 -3.60 7.97 -8.22
CA THR A 121 -4.78 8.50 -8.92
C THR A 121 -4.35 9.19 -10.23
N GLN A 122 -3.33 10.05 -10.18
CA GLN A 122 -2.82 10.71 -11.40
C GLN A 122 -2.18 9.71 -12.37
N LEU A 123 -1.45 8.72 -11.85
CA LEU A 123 -0.87 7.68 -12.68
C LEU A 123 -1.96 6.86 -13.38
N ASP A 124 -2.97 6.42 -12.64
CA ASP A 124 -4.06 5.59 -13.16
C ASP A 124 -4.86 6.36 -14.22
N GLU A 125 -5.13 7.65 -13.99
CA GLU A 125 -5.77 8.53 -15.00
C GLU A 125 -4.95 8.62 -16.30
N LEU A 126 -3.62 8.74 -16.20
CA LEU A 126 -2.74 8.74 -17.38
C LEU A 126 -2.71 7.39 -18.08
N LEU A 127 -2.66 6.29 -17.32
CA LEU A 127 -2.64 4.93 -17.86
C LEU A 127 -3.94 4.58 -18.57
N VAL A 128 -5.09 5.03 -18.03
CA VAL A 128 -6.41 4.85 -18.63
C VAL A 128 -6.53 5.65 -19.94
N ARG A 129 -5.88 6.81 -20.07
CA ARG A 129 -5.89 7.63 -21.30
C ARG A 129 -4.84 7.25 -22.33
N ASP A 130 -3.88 6.38 -22.00
CA ASP A 130 -2.83 5.95 -22.95
C ASP A 130 -3.38 4.94 -23.97
N GLU A 131 -3.76 5.42 -25.15
CA GLU A 131 -4.29 4.61 -26.26
C GLU A 131 -3.34 3.52 -26.77
N ARG A 132 -2.05 3.57 -26.41
CA ARG A 132 -1.09 2.49 -26.73
C ARG A 132 -1.34 1.24 -25.88
N ARG A 133 -2.10 1.37 -24.78
CA ARG A 133 -2.52 0.27 -23.91
C ARG A 133 -3.76 -0.41 -24.46
N LEU A 134 -3.89 -1.72 -24.21
CA LEU A 134 -5.08 -2.44 -24.62
C LEU A 134 -6.32 -1.87 -23.92
N ILE A 135 -7.39 -1.69 -24.70
CA ILE A 135 -8.68 -1.18 -24.22
C ILE A 135 -9.20 -1.90 -22.97
N GLY A 136 -8.98 -3.22 -22.87
CA GLY A 136 -9.37 -4.00 -21.70
C GLY A 136 -8.69 -3.60 -20.41
N PHE A 137 -7.40 -3.26 -20.49
CA PHE A 137 -6.66 -2.77 -19.34
C PHE A 137 -7.14 -1.39 -18.93
N ARG A 138 -7.30 -0.49 -19.90
CA ARG A 138 -7.83 0.86 -19.67
C ARG A 138 -9.21 0.79 -19.00
N TYR A 139 -10.09 -0.08 -19.50
CA TYR A 139 -11.43 -0.27 -18.95
C TYR A 139 -11.40 -0.86 -17.54
N ALA A 140 -10.58 -1.89 -17.29
CA ALA A 140 -10.46 -2.49 -15.96
C ALA A 140 -9.93 -1.49 -14.93
N LEU A 141 -8.91 -0.70 -15.29
CA LEU A 141 -8.34 0.32 -14.42
C LEU A 141 -9.32 1.47 -14.17
N ALA A 142 -10.03 1.93 -15.20
CA ALA A 142 -11.10 2.93 -15.05
C ALA A 142 -12.22 2.44 -14.13
N CYS A 143 -12.61 1.16 -14.22
CA CYS A 143 -13.58 0.54 -13.32
C CYS A 143 -13.08 0.49 -11.87
N HIS A 144 -11.80 0.14 -11.67
CA HIS A 144 -11.19 0.03 -10.35
C HIS A 144 -11.15 1.38 -9.63
N ASP A 145 -10.75 2.45 -10.33
CA ASP A 145 -10.61 3.80 -9.76
C ASP A 145 -11.86 4.68 -9.95
N CYS A 146 -12.94 4.11 -10.49
CA CYS A 146 -14.24 4.76 -10.65
C CYS A 146 -14.19 6.04 -11.51
N PHE A 147 -13.42 6.04 -12.60
CA PHE A 147 -13.44 7.13 -13.59
C PHE A 147 -14.70 7.02 -14.46
N GLU A 148 -15.86 7.37 -13.91
CA GLU A 148 -17.19 7.14 -14.49
C GLU A 148 -17.32 7.55 -15.96
N ASP A 149 -16.86 8.75 -16.30
CA ASP A 149 -16.88 9.29 -17.67
C ASP A 149 -16.06 8.42 -18.64
N ILE A 150 -14.87 7.99 -18.21
CA ILE A 150 -14.00 7.15 -19.03
C ILE A 150 -14.50 5.70 -19.08
N VAL A 151 -15.12 5.20 -18.02
CA VAL A 151 -15.75 3.87 -17.99
C VAL A 151 -16.85 3.78 -19.05
N GLU A 152 -17.73 4.78 -19.13
CA GLU A 152 -18.80 4.83 -20.13
C GLU A 152 -18.23 4.89 -21.56
N GLU A 153 -17.26 5.77 -21.81
CA GLU A 153 -16.58 5.89 -23.11
C GLU A 153 -15.97 4.55 -23.56
N LEU A 154 -15.13 3.96 -22.72
CA LEU A 154 -14.43 2.71 -23.03
C LEU A 154 -15.39 1.53 -23.18
N PHE A 155 -16.48 1.48 -22.40
CA PHE A 155 -17.47 0.41 -22.52
C PHE A 155 -18.09 0.37 -23.92
N HIS A 156 -18.37 1.53 -24.51
CA HIS A 156 -18.98 1.61 -25.85
C HIS A 156 -18.02 1.21 -26.98
N GLU A 157 -16.72 1.28 -26.74
CA GLU A 157 -15.70 0.78 -27.68
C GLU A 157 -15.47 -0.74 -27.56
N LEU A 158 -15.89 -1.36 -26.46
CA LEU A 158 -15.71 -2.79 -26.23
C LEU A 158 -16.74 -3.64 -27.00
N THR A 159 -16.27 -4.74 -27.57
CA THR A 159 -17.16 -5.79 -28.11
C THR A 159 -17.75 -6.65 -26.98
N PRO A 160 -18.95 -7.24 -27.16
CA PRO A 160 -19.54 -8.13 -26.15
C PRO A 160 -18.63 -9.28 -25.73
N THR A 161 -17.85 -9.84 -26.67
CA THR A 161 -16.89 -10.91 -26.38
C THR A 161 -15.76 -10.42 -25.47
N GLN A 162 -15.25 -9.21 -25.70
CA GLN A 162 -14.23 -8.62 -24.84
C GLN A 162 -14.74 -8.41 -23.41
N VAL A 163 -15.95 -7.86 -23.25
CA VAL A 163 -16.60 -7.69 -21.93
C VAL A 163 -16.68 -9.03 -21.19
N LEU A 164 -17.15 -10.10 -21.85
CA LEU A 164 -17.22 -11.44 -21.26
C LEU A 164 -15.85 -11.99 -20.88
N CYS A 165 -14.84 -11.85 -21.74
CA CYS A 165 -13.48 -12.28 -21.44
C CYS A 165 -12.93 -11.56 -20.20
N PHE A 166 -13.14 -10.24 -20.07
CA PHE A 166 -12.62 -9.48 -18.92
C PHE A 166 -13.32 -9.89 -17.62
N LEU A 167 -14.64 -10.09 -17.63
CA LEU A 167 -15.37 -10.59 -16.45
C LEU A 167 -14.88 -11.98 -16.00
N GLN A 168 -14.37 -12.81 -16.92
CA GLN A 168 -13.86 -14.15 -16.61
C GLN A 168 -12.40 -14.16 -16.14
N MET A 169 -11.56 -13.26 -16.64
CA MET A 169 -10.11 -13.32 -16.46
C MET A 169 -9.56 -12.47 -15.31
N GLN A 170 -10.30 -11.47 -14.82
CA GLN A 170 -9.75 -10.50 -13.87
C GLN A 170 -9.87 -10.91 -12.41
N THR A 171 -9.04 -10.32 -11.55
CA THR A 171 -9.11 -10.45 -10.09
C THR A 171 -10.01 -9.41 -9.43
N GLN A 172 -10.36 -8.36 -10.18
CA GLN A 172 -11.27 -7.28 -9.77
C GLN A 172 -12.62 -7.46 -10.46
N LYS A 173 -13.12 -8.70 -10.48
CA LYS A 173 -14.35 -9.05 -11.22
C LYS A 173 -15.54 -8.25 -10.74
N GLU A 174 -15.55 -7.88 -9.47
CA GLU A 174 -16.72 -7.30 -8.83
C GLU A 174 -16.88 -5.83 -9.20
N LEU A 175 -15.82 -5.02 -9.21
CA LEU A 175 -15.90 -3.63 -9.69
C LEU A 175 -16.16 -3.58 -11.20
N LEU A 176 -15.49 -4.44 -11.97
CA LEU A 176 -15.76 -4.57 -13.40
C LEU A 176 -17.22 -4.98 -13.68
N SER A 177 -17.74 -5.93 -12.89
CA SER A 177 -19.13 -6.38 -12.96
C SER A 177 -20.09 -5.27 -12.55
N TYR A 178 -19.80 -4.53 -11.48
CA TYR A 178 -20.60 -3.38 -11.05
C TYR A 178 -20.74 -2.37 -12.19
N TRP A 179 -19.63 -1.93 -12.78
CA TRP A 179 -19.63 -0.94 -13.86
C TRP A 179 -20.31 -1.46 -15.11
N THR A 180 -20.05 -2.71 -15.50
CA THR A 180 -20.72 -3.34 -16.64
C THR A 180 -22.24 -3.31 -16.47
N HIS A 181 -22.74 -3.71 -15.29
CA HIS A 181 -24.17 -3.69 -14.99
C HIS A 181 -24.72 -2.28 -14.79
N ARG A 182 -23.90 -1.31 -14.34
CA ARG A 182 -24.30 0.11 -14.26
C ARG A 182 -24.56 0.66 -15.65
N VAL A 183 -23.61 0.50 -16.57
CA VAL A 183 -23.69 1.03 -17.93
C VAL A 183 -24.80 0.35 -18.74
N THR A 184 -25.08 -0.94 -18.51
CA THR A 184 -26.22 -1.64 -19.14
C THR A 184 -27.56 -1.42 -18.42
N ASN A 185 -27.60 -0.61 -17.36
CA ASN A 185 -28.78 -0.37 -16.53
C ASN A 185 -29.41 -1.65 -15.93
N ASP A 186 -28.56 -2.58 -15.48
CA ASP A 186 -28.90 -3.90 -14.95
C ASP A 186 -28.22 -4.19 -13.59
N LEU A 187 -28.17 -3.18 -12.72
CA LEU A 187 -27.59 -3.32 -11.38
C LEU A 187 -28.27 -4.39 -10.51
N PHE A 188 -29.49 -4.81 -10.86
CA PHE A 188 -30.18 -5.90 -10.18
C PHE A 188 -29.45 -7.24 -10.36
N ASN A 189 -28.97 -7.55 -11.57
CA ASN A 189 -28.20 -8.77 -11.81
C ASN A 189 -26.83 -8.71 -11.10
N PHE A 190 -26.19 -7.55 -11.01
CA PHE A 190 -25.00 -7.38 -10.18
C PHE A 190 -25.28 -7.78 -8.71
N VAL A 191 -26.38 -7.31 -8.14
CA VAL A 191 -26.77 -7.65 -6.75
C VAL A 191 -27.01 -9.17 -6.63
N ILE A 192 -27.76 -9.79 -7.54
CA ILE A 192 -28.02 -11.25 -7.49
C ILE A 192 -26.72 -12.05 -7.49
N LEU A 193 -25.76 -11.68 -8.34
CA LEU A 193 -24.53 -12.42 -8.52
C LEU A 193 -23.55 -12.26 -7.34
N ASN A 194 -23.65 -11.17 -6.58
CA ASN A 194 -22.63 -10.77 -5.59
C ASN A 194 -23.16 -10.72 -4.15
N THR A 195 -24.44 -10.99 -3.91
CA THR A 195 -25.04 -10.91 -2.57
C THR A 195 -25.39 -12.29 -2.06
N PRO A 196 -24.91 -12.69 -0.85
CA PRO A 196 -25.47 -13.82 -0.14
C PRO A 196 -26.98 -13.63 0.08
N LEU A 197 -27.78 -14.70 0.07
CA LEU A 197 -29.26 -14.63 0.10
C LEU A 197 -29.86 -13.81 1.26
N ASP A 198 -29.07 -13.53 2.32
CA ASP A 198 -29.51 -12.90 3.57
C ASP A 198 -29.26 -11.38 3.68
N VAL A 199 -28.65 -10.71 2.69
CA VAL A 199 -28.47 -9.24 2.76
C VAL A 199 -29.70 -8.53 2.19
N GLY A 200 -30.32 -7.67 3.01
CA GLY A 200 -31.56 -6.98 2.69
C GLY A 200 -31.53 -6.25 1.33
N ARG A 201 -32.63 -6.34 0.57
CA ARG A 201 -32.79 -5.72 -0.75
C ARG A 201 -33.23 -4.26 -0.61
N GLY A 202 -32.27 -3.34 -0.62
CA GLY A 202 -32.49 -1.89 -0.68
C GLY A 202 -32.00 -1.28 -2.01
N PRO A 203 -32.43 -0.06 -2.36
CA PRO A 203 -32.05 0.60 -3.62
C PRO A 203 -30.54 0.87 -3.75
N ASN A 204 -29.80 0.85 -2.64
CA ASN A 204 -28.36 1.15 -2.61
C ASN A 204 -27.47 -0.08 -2.43
N VAL A 205 -28.01 -1.31 -2.48
CA VAL A 205 -27.22 -2.53 -2.21
C VAL A 205 -26.06 -2.69 -3.19
N ALA A 206 -26.28 -2.38 -4.47
CA ALA A 206 -25.22 -2.43 -5.48
C ALA A 206 -24.05 -1.48 -5.13
N HIS A 207 -24.36 -0.22 -4.79
CA HIS A 207 -23.35 0.78 -4.42
C HIS A 207 -22.61 0.40 -3.14
N LYS A 208 -23.32 -0.12 -2.15
CA LYS A 208 -22.76 -0.66 -0.90
C LYS A 208 -21.75 -1.79 -1.17
N LEU A 209 -22.14 -2.78 -1.98
CA LEU A 209 -21.26 -3.88 -2.36
C LEU A 209 -20.04 -3.37 -3.12
N ALA A 210 -20.23 -2.49 -4.10
CA ALA A 210 -19.14 -1.87 -4.85
C ALA A 210 -18.16 -1.12 -3.92
N PHE A 211 -18.68 -0.36 -2.95
CA PHE A 211 -17.85 0.28 -1.93
C PHE A 211 -17.00 -0.73 -1.15
N LYS A 212 -17.58 -1.84 -0.68
CA LYS A 212 -16.81 -2.91 -0.01
C LYS A 212 -15.70 -3.47 -0.90
N TYR A 213 -15.96 -3.63 -2.19
CA TYR A 213 -14.93 -4.08 -3.13
C TYR A 213 -13.82 -3.05 -3.30
N THR A 214 -14.14 -1.74 -3.37
CA THR A 214 -13.09 -0.70 -3.39
C THR A 214 -12.23 -0.69 -2.13
N LEU A 215 -12.82 -0.95 -0.96
CA LEU A 215 -12.08 -1.13 0.30
C LEU A 215 -11.11 -2.31 0.20
N ARG A 216 -11.63 -3.48 -0.16
CA ARG A 216 -10.85 -4.72 -0.32
C ARG A 216 -9.70 -4.56 -1.31
N ASP A 217 -9.93 -3.84 -2.39
CA ASP A 217 -8.96 -3.66 -3.47
C ASP A 217 -7.98 -2.51 -3.16
N GLY A 218 -8.35 -1.57 -2.28
CA GLY A 218 -7.49 -0.49 -1.81
C GLY A 218 -7.43 0.70 -2.78
N SER A 219 -8.48 0.92 -3.58
CA SER A 219 -8.57 2.09 -4.45
C SER A 219 -9.04 3.31 -3.65
N LYS A 220 -8.13 4.22 -3.34
CA LYS A 220 -8.48 5.49 -2.68
C LYS A 220 -9.47 6.31 -3.51
N THR A 221 -9.29 6.34 -4.83
CA THR A 221 -10.17 7.05 -5.76
C THR A 221 -11.58 6.43 -5.73
N GLY A 222 -11.67 5.11 -5.83
CA GLY A 222 -12.94 4.39 -5.77
C GLY A 222 -13.64 4.52 -4.42
N ILE A 223 -12.89 4.45 -3.32
CA ILE A 223 -13.41 4.69 -1.96
C ILE A 223 -14.00 6.10 -1.88
N ARG A 224 -13.29 7.13 -2.36
CA ARG A 224 -13.79 8.51 -2.38
C ARG A 224 -15.07 8.63 -3.20
N TYR A 225 -15.06 8.11 -4.44
CA TYR A 225 -16.22 8.13 -5.33
C TYR A 225 -17.45 7.54 -4.64
N PHE A 226 -17.33 6.34 -4.06
CA PHE A 226 -18.48 5.73 -3.41
C PHE A 226 -18.89 6.46 -2.13
N LEU A 227 -17.95 6.92 -1.29
CA LEU A 227 -18.28 7.72 -0.12
C LEU A 227 -19.08 8.98 -0.47
N ASP A 228 -18.71 9.67 -1.55
CA ASP A 228 -19.38 10.89 -2.01
C ASP A 228 -20.79 10.59 -2.56
N THR A 229 -21.04 9.37 -3.03
CA THR A 229 -22.35 8.93 -3.54
C THR A 229 -23.25 8.28 -2.47
N LEU A 230 -22.70 7.83 -1.34
CA LEU A 230 -23.48 7.21 -0.27
C LEU A 230 -24.32 8.28 0.46
N PRO A 231 -25.57 7.97 0.86
CA PRO A 231 -26.39 8.92 1.60
C PRO A 231 -25.76 9.28 2.96
N PHE A 232 -25.97 10.53 3.40
CA PHE A 232 -25.34 11.17 4.56
C PHE A 232 -25.54 10.46 5.92
N ASN A 233 -26.36 9.41 6.00
CA ASN A 233 -26.70 8.66 7.21
C ASN A 233 -26.12 7.24 7.26
N GLU A 234 -25.19 6.87 6.37
CA GLU A 234 -24.66 5.51 6.29
C GLU A 234 -23.32 5.29 7.02
N PHE A 235 -23.01 6.12 8.01
CA PHE A 235 -21.76 6.01 8.77
C PHE A 235 -21.53 4.61 9.38
N GLU A 236 -22.58 4.00 9.95
CA GLU A 236 -22.49 2.66 10.53
C GLU A 236 -22.10 1.62 9.46
N TYR A 237 -22.65 1.75 8.25
CA TYR A 237 -22.30 0.88 7.14
C TYR A 237 -20.85 1.05 6.70
N VAL A 238 -20.39 2.30 6.56
CA VAL A 238 -18.99 2.61 6.20
C VAL A 238 -18.03 2.05 7.25
N SER A 239 -18.35 2.26 8.53
CA SER A 239 -17.56 1.77 9.66
C SER A 239 -17.49 0.26 9.70
N ASN A 240 -18.63 -0.43 9.58
CA ASN A 240 -18.66 -1.90 9.57
C ASN A 240 -17.93 -2.47 8.34
N SER A 241 -18.03 -1.81 7.19
CA SER A 241 -17.30 -2.22 5.98
C SER A 241 -15.80 -2.02 6.13
N PHE A 242 -15.38 -0.94 6.80
CA PHE A 242 -13.99 -0.69 7.14
C PHE A 242 -13.44 -1.71 8.15
N LEU A 243 -14.21 -2.07 9.18
CA LEU A 243 -13.84 -3.12 10.13
C LEU A 243 -13.69 -4.47 9.45
N PHE A 244 -14.65 -4.84 8.61
CA PHE A 244 -14.58 -6.04 7.80
C PHE A 244 -13.33 -6.05 6.91
N TYR A 245 -12.99 -4.91 6.30
CA TYR A 245 -11.76 -4.77 5.53
C TYR A 245 -10.48 -4.98 6.36
N LEU A 246 -10.46 -4.52 7.62
CA LEU A 246 -9.35 -4.75 8.54
C LEU A 246 -9.22 -6.23 8.92
N GLU A 247 -10.33 -6.95 9.07
CA GLU A 247 -10.37 -8.36 9.46
C GLU A 247 -10.08 -9.32 8.30
N GLU A 248 -10.65 -9.07 7.12
CA GLU A 248 -10.49 -9.95 5.95
C GLU A 248 -9.09 -9.91 5.37
N ARG A 249 -8.30 -8.88 5.68
CA ARG A 249 -6.95 -8.80 5.12
C ARG A 249 -6.07 -9.78 5.89
N PRO A 250 -5.65 -10.93 5.28
CA PRO A 250 -4.62 -11.74 5.89
C PRO A 250 -3.41 -10.84 6.06
N ILE A 251 -3.05 -10.61 7.31
CA ILE A 251 -2.13 -9.55 7.72
C ILE A 251 -0.68 -9.86 7.31
N THR A 252 -0.48 -10.96 6.58
CA THR A 252 0.77 -11.22 5.91
C THR A 252 0.96 -10.19 4.79
N LEU A 253 1.83 -9.22 5.08
CA LEU A 253 2.74 -8.65 4.09
C LEU A 253 3.35 -9.85 3.30
N PHE A 254 3.90 -9.78 2.10
CA PHE A 254 4.54 -10.98 1.45
C PHE A 254 3.71 -12.19 0.92
N ASN A 255 2.62 -12.70 1.53
CA ASN A 255 2.01 -13.98 1.08
C ASN A 255 0.99 -13.88 -0.08
N ARG A 256 0.98 -12.80 -0.86
CA ARG A 256 0.10 -12.76 -2.05
C ARG A 256 0.79 -13.39 -3.27
N PRO A 257 0.07 -14.23 -4.05
CA PRO A 257 0.65 -14.89 -5.21
C PRO A 257 1.16 -13.87 -6.24
N ARG A 258 2.39 -14.10 -6.73
CA ARG A 258 3.16 -13.23 -7.66
C ARG A 258 2.53 -13.00 -9.04
N TYR A 259 1.36 -13.57 -9.31
CA TYR A 259 0.83 -13.71 -10.66
C TYR A 259 -0.21 -12.66 -11.06
N LEU A 260 -0.48 -11.68 -10.21
CA LEU A 260 -1.57 -10.73 -10.42
C LEU A 260 -1.06 -9.31 -10.28
N PRO A 261 -1.37 -8.41 -11.24
CA PRO A 261 -1.07 -6.99 -11.14
C PRO A 261 -2.03 -6.34 -10.13
N ILE A 262 -1.82 -6.61 -8.85
CA ILE A 262 -2.52 -5.94 -7.76
C ILE A 262 -1.77 -4.64 -7.48
N PRO A 263 -2.45 -3.51 -7.24
CA PRO A 263 -1.81 -2.27 -6.84
C PRO A 263 -0.82 -2.50 -5.67
N PRO A 264 0.33 -1.82 -5.66
CA PRO A 264 1.29 -1.94 -4.58
C PRO A 264 0.66 -1.72 -3.18
N LYS A 265 1.26 -2.33 -2.15
CA LYS A 265 0.66 -2.39 -0.81
C LYS A 265 0.42 -0.99 -0.20
N GLU A 266 1.18 -0.02 -0.66
CA GLU A 266 1.14 1.40 -0.29
C GLU A 266 -0.22 2.03 -0.63
N HIS A 267 -0.93 1.52 -1.64
CA HIS A 267 -2.31 1.95 -1.98
C HIS A 267 -3.29 1.70 -0.84
N TYR A 268 -3.10 0.59 -0.11
CA TYR A 268 -3.93 0.26 1.04
C TYR A 268 -3.66 1.21 2.20
N SER A 269 -2.41 1.55 2.45
CA SER A 269 -2.03 2.48 3.51
C SER A 269 -2.57 3.89 3.24
N ASP A 270 -2.54 4.35 1.99
CA ASP A 270 -3.13 5.63 1.60
C ASP A 270 -4.67 5.60 1.69
N SER A 271 -5.31 4.52 1.25
CA SER A 271 -6.76 4.31 1.39
C SER A 271 -7.21 4.25 2.85
N MET A 272 -6.47 3.51 3.68
CA MET A 272 -6.65 3.41 5.13
C MET A 272 -6.57 4.78 5.77
N TYR A 273 -5.51 5.51 5.46
CA TYR A 273 -5.30 6.86 5.96
C TYR A 273 -6.43 7.80 5.52
N PHE A 274 -6.82 7.77 4.25
CA PHE A 274 -7.94 8.55 3.73
C PHE A 274 -9.21 8.26 4.53
N LEU A 275 -9.60 7.00 4.71
CA LEU A 275 -10.80 6.63 5.48
C LEU A 275 -10.74 7.13 6.92
N LEU A 276 -9.62 6.91 7.61
CA LEU A 276 -9.45 7.39 8.99
C LEU A 276 -9.54 8.92 9.09
N SER A 277 -9.09 9.63 8.06
CA SER A 277 -9.20 11.10 7.99
C SER A 277 -10.65 11.57 7.79
N THR A 278 -11.51 10.77 7.13
CA THR A 278 -12.93 11.09 6.96
C THR A 278 -13.76 10.88 8.22
N PHE A 279 -13.30 10.02 9.14
CA PHE A 279 -14.01 9.79 10.41
C PHE A 279 -13.85 10.97 11.38
N LYS A 280 -14.90 11.25 12.15
CA LYS A 280 -14.83 12.17 13.29
C LYS A 280 -13.97 11.57 14.41
N GLU A 281 -13.48 12.41 15.31
CA GLU A 281 -12.65 11.95 16.44
C GLU A 281 -13.35 10.90 17.30
N GLU A 282 -14.61 11.13 17.65
CA GLU A 282 -15.44 10.17 18.41
C GLU A 282 -15.56 8.83 17.67
N GLN A 283 -15.75 8.88 16.35
CA GLN A 283 -15.89 7.69 15.50
C GLN A 283 -14.59 6.88 15.47
N ARG A 284 -13.44 7.55 15.29
CA ARG A 284 -12.12 6.91 15.40
C ARG A 284 -11.92 6.27 16.77
N ASN A 285 -12.27 6.97 17.84
CA ASN A 285 -12.11 6.46 19.20
C ASN A 285 -13.02 5.26 19.50
N ASN A 286 -14.12 5.09 18.78
CA ASN A 286 -15.02 3.94 18.94
C ASN A 286 -14.61 2.74 18.07
N ILE A 287 -14.11 2.97 16.85
CA ILE A 287 -13.77 1.92 15.88
C ILE A 287 -12.40 1.29 16.18
N LEU A 288 -11.42 2.11 16.55
CA LEU A 288 -10.02 1.70 16.60
C LEU A 288 -9.63 0.83 17.81
N PRO A 289 -10.28 0.91 19.00
CA PRO A 289 -9.97 0.09 20.16
C PRO A 289 -9.73 -1.40 19.91
N GLY A 290 -10.56 -2.01 19.05
CA GLY A 290 -10.46 -3.44 18.73
C GLY A 290 -9.52 -3.80 17.58
N HIS A 291 -9.01 -2.81 16.83
CA HIS A 291 -8.35 -3.06 15.55
C HIS A 291 -7.04 -2.28 15.35
N HIS A 292 -6.47 -1.72 16.44
CA HIS A 292 -5.24 -0.93 16.34
C HIS A 292 -4.11 -1.68 15.64
N THR A 293 -3.92 -2.97 15.93
CA THR A 293 -2.85 -3.78 15.33
C THR A 293 -2.95 -3.79 13.81
N ALA A 294 -4.14 -4.05 13.26
CA ALA A 294 -4.35 -4.06 11.81
C ALA A 294 -4.10 -2.68 11.19
N VAL A 295 -4.54 -1.61 11.85
CA VAL A 295 -4.30 -0.23 11.39
C VAL A 295 -2.81 0.12 11.44
N MET A 296 -2.12 -0.23 12.52
CA MET A 296 -0.71 0.04 12.72
C MET A 296 0.16 -0.66 11.67
N LEU A 297 -0.19 -1.88 11.29
CA LEU A 297 0.54 -2.62 10.25
C LEU A 297 0.42 -1.96 8.86
N ASN A 298 -0.67 -1.24 8.61
CA ASN A 298 -0.78 -0.41 7.40
C ASN A 298 0.19 0.78 7.43
N PHE A 299 0.53 1.29 8.61
CA PHE A 299 1.45 2.42 8.76
C PHE A 299 2.93 2.01 8.80
N LEU A 300 3.24 0.70 8.75
CA LEU A 300 4.60 0.18 8.55
C LEU A 300 5.09 0.28 7.10
N MET A 301 4.35 0.92 6.20
CA MET A 301 4.79 1.12 4.82
C MET A 301 5.22 2.57 4.61
N TYR A 302 6.32 2.79 3.90
CA TYR A 302 6.71 4.12 3.45
C TYR A 302 5.57 4.75 2.62
N PRO A 303 5.21 6.04 2.85
CA PRO A 303 5.83 7.04 3.71
C PRO A 303 5.13 7.19 5.07
N PHE A 304 4.30 6.24 5.50
CA PHE A 304 3.40 6.36 6.64
C PHE A 304 4.04 6.10 8.02
N TYR A 305 5.36 5.94 8.10
CA TYR A 305 6.09 5.70 9.36
C TYR A 305 5.82 6.75 10.43
N GLY A 306 5.71 8.03 10.03
CA GLY A 306 5.36 9.10 10.98
C GLY A 306 3.98 8.90 11.61
N LEU A 307 3.03 8.32 10.88
CA LEU A 307 1.72 7.94 11.42
C LEU A 307 1.83 6.76 12.37
N PHE A 308 2.67 5.77 12.05
CA PHE A 308 2.93 4.65 12.95
C PHE A 308 3.41 5.14 14.31
N SER A 309 4.49 5.94 14.36
CA SER A 309 5.03 6.43 15.64
C SER A 309 4.02 7.29 16.39
N ARG A 310 3.23 8.11 15.70
CA ARG A 310 2.21 8.96 16.32
C ARG A 310 1.07 8.14 16.91
N TYR A 311 0.46 7.25 16.14
CA TYR A 311 -0.67 6.43 16.60
C TYR A 311 -0.23 5.36 17.60
N GLY A 312 0.98 4.82 17.47
CA GLY A 312 1.57 3.94 18.46
C GLY A 312 1.65 4.60 19.83
N ASN A 313 2.06 5.87 19.90
CA ASN A 313 2.08 6.59 21.16
C ASN A 313 0.68 6.83 21.76
N ILE A 314 -0.33 7.06 20.91
CA ILE A 314 -1.72 7.28 21.36
C ILE A 314 -2.34 5.97 21.85
N TRP A 315 -2.08 4.86 21.16
CA TRP A 315 -2.76 3.58 21.39
C TRP A 315 -1.96 2.57 22.21
N ARG A 316 -0.73 2.89 22.63
CA ARG A 316 0.12 1.99 23.41
C ARG A 316 -0.56 1.42 24.66
N SER A 317 -1.41 2.20 25.32
CA SER A 317 -2.14 1.74 26.51
C SER A 317 -3.20 0.67 26.21
N ASN A 318 -3.57 0.53 24.94
CA ASN A 318 -4.57 -0.41 24.47
C ASN A 318 -3.95 -1.63 23.76
N PHE A 319 -2.63 -1.69 23.62
CA PHE A 319 -1.96 -2.83 23.02
C PHE A 319 -1.89 -3.98 24.02
N SER A 320 -2.41 -5.14 23.62
CA SER A 320 -2.18 -6.38 24.35
C SER A 320 -0.78 -6.93 24.08
N LEU A 321 -0.39 -7.95 24.84
CA LEU A 321 0.85 -8.71 24.62
C LEU A 321 0.93 -9.22 23.17
N GLU A 322 -0.16 -9.81 22.67
CA GLU A 322 -0.26 -10.34 21.31
C GLU A 322 -0.09 -9.23 20.27
N CYS A 323 -0.62 -8.03 20.54
CA CYS A 323 -0.47 -6.88 19.65
C CYS A 323 1.00 -6.47 19.53
N PHE A 324 1.71 -6.33 20.66
CA PHE A 324 3.13 -5.98 20.67
C PHE A 324 3.97 -7.04 19.96
N TYR A 325 3.79 -8.31 20.32
CA TYR A 325 4.51 -9.42 19.72
C TYR A 325 4.31 -9.44 18.20
N TYR A 326 3.06 -9.31 17.74
CA TYR A 326 2.74 -9.34 16.33
C TYR A 326 3.33 -8.16 15.55
N LEU A 327 3.25 -6.93 16.09
CA LEU A 327 3.84 -5.75 15.46
C LEU A 327 5.38 -5.85 15.38
N LEU A 328 6.04 -6.26 16.46
CA LEU A 328 7.50 -6.46 16.48
C LEU A 328 7.93 -7.56 15.50
N THR A 329 7.15 -8.65 15.43
CA THR A 329 7.34 -9.73 14.46
C THR A 329 7.28 -9.23 13.03
N GLU A 330 6.26 -8.46 12.66
CA GLU A 330 6.15 -7.94 11.30
C GLU A 330 7.24 -6.91 10.98
N ILE A 331 7.63 -6.05 11.93
CA ILE A 331 8.78 -5.14 11.77
C ILE A 331 10.08 -5.93 11.55
N ALA A 332 10.35 -6.94 12.37
CA ALA A 332 11.54 -7.80 12.25
C ALA A 332 11.55 -8.59 10.94
N LYS A 333 10.40 -9.10 10.49
CA LYS A 333 10.26 -9.74 9.17
C LYS A 333 10.58 -8.77 8.04
N LEU A 334 10.01 -7.57 8.06
CA LEU A 334 10.27 -6.56 7.05
C LEU A 334 11.77 -6.19 6.98
N GLN A 335 12.41 -6.05 8.14
CA GLN A 335 13.85 -5.75 8.23
C GLN A 335 14.72 -6.93 7.78
N SER A 336 14.41 -8.17 8.20
CA SER A 336 15.18 -9.38 7.86
C SER A 336 15.14 -9.74 6.38
N LEU A 337 14.09 -9.34 5.66
CA LEU A 337 14.04 -9.45 4.20
C LEU A 337 15.00 -8.48 3.49
N ASN A 338 15.90 -7.83 4.25
CA ASN A 338 16.91 -6.86 3.81
C ASN A 338 16.31 -5.80 2.89
N THR A 339 15.03 -5.54 3.10
CA THR A 339 14.34 -4.57 2.28
C THR A 339 14.70 -3.17 2.71
N ASN A 340 15.32 -2.97 3.88
CA ASN A 340 15.65 -1.66 4.46
C ASN A 340 14.47 -0.66 4.37
N PHE A 341 13.24 -1.15 4.19
CA PHE A 341 12.05 -0.33 4.14
C PHE A 341 11.85 0.34 5.49
N LEU A 342 12.08 -0.43 6.56
CA LEU A 342 11.87 0.04 7.91
C LEU A 342 13.14 0.55 8.55
N ASP A 343 13.04 1.80 8.94
CA ASP A 343 13.90 2.44 9.91
C ASP A 343 14.03 1.56 11.17
N TYR A 344 15.26 1.20 11.52
CA TYR A 344 15.56 0.48 12.77
C TYR A 344 14.95 1.18 13.99
N ARG A 345 14.80 2.51 13.92
CA ARG A 345 14.13 3.31 14.94
C ARG A 345 12.69 2.86 15.19
N LEU A 346 11.95 2.31 14.21
CA LEU A 346 10.58 1.84 14.43
C LEU A 346 10.52 0.66 15.40
N PHE A 347 11.46 -0.29 15.27
CA PHE A 347 11.57 -1.41 16.21
C PHE A 347 11.98 -0.88 17.59
N ALA A 348 13.00 -0.02 17.64
CA ALA A 348 13.48 0.57 18.88
C ALA A 348 12.39 1.38 19.61
N ASP A 349 11.65 2.22 18.88
CA ASP A 349 10.57 3.05 19.39
C ASP A 349 9.46 2.18 19.98
N LEU A 350 9.01 1.16 19.25
CA LEU A 350 7.97 0.24 19.73
C LEU A 350 8.45 -0.59 20.92
N TRP A 351 9.70 -1.06 20.89
CA TRP A 351 10.31 -1.80 22.00
C TRP A 351 10.46 -0.91 23.24
N SER A 352 10.83 0.35 23.09
CA SER A 352 11.03 1.27 24.22
C SER A 352 9.74 1.49 25.03
N ILE A 353 8.58 1.44 24.37
CA ILE A 353 7.26 1.60 25.00
C ILE A 353 6.60 0.27 25.39
N CYS A 354 7.21 -0.87 25.05
CA CYS A 354 6.70 -2.19 25.39
C CYS A 354 6.83 -2.43 26.91
N PRO A 355 5.75 -2.86 27.61
CA PRO A 355 5.80 -3.24 29.03
C PRO A 355 6.86 -4.30 29.32
N LEU A 356 7.50 -4.22 30.49
CA LEU A 356 8.61 -5.11 30.85
C LEU A 356 8.18 -6.58 30.86
N GLU A 357 7.01 -6.86 31.39
CA GLU A 357 6.39 -8.19 31.40
C GLU A 357 6.23 -8.77 30.00
N TYR A 358 5.96 -7.92 28.99
CA TYR A 358 5.81 -8.34 27.61
C TYR A 358 7.17 -8.57 26.96
N LYS A 359 8.17 -7.73 27.26
CA LYS A 359 9.55 -7.93 26.80
C LYS A 359 10.10 -9.28 27.24
N ILE A 360 9.89 -9.64 28.51
CA ILE A 360 10.31 -10.93 29.07
C ILE A 360 9.61 -12.08 28.34
N PHE A 361 8.29 -11.98 28.14
CA PHE A 361 7.53 -13.00 27.41
C PHE A 361 8.05 -13.16 25.99
N ILE A 362 8.16 -12.07 25.22
CA ILE A 362 8.57 -12.09 23.81
C ILE A 362 9.96 -12.70 23.66
N THR A 363 10.92 -12.27 24.49
CA THR A 363 12.29 -12.80 24.45
C THR A 363 12.32 -14.31 24.71
N ASN A 364 11.57 -14.79 25.72
CA ASN A 364 11.51 -16.23 26.01
C ASN A 364 10.77 -17.01 24.91
N HIS A 365 9.67 -16.46 24.40
CA HIS A 365 8.84 -17.09 23.37
C HIS A 365 9.56 -17.21 22.03
N ASP A 366 10.29 -16.18 21.60
CA ASP A 366 11.08 -16.23 20.35
C ASP A 366 12.26 -17.18 20.46
N ILE A 367 12.87 -17.32 21.64
CA ILE A 367 13.87 -18.37 21.89
C ILE A 367 13.25 -19.74 21.66
N GLU A 368 12.06 -20.00 22.20
CA GLU A 368 11.36 -21.27 22.02
C GLU A 368 11.00 -21.53 20.55
N ILE A 369 10.44 -20.54 19.85
CA ILE A 369 10.11 -20.65 18.42
C ILE A 369 11.36 -20.91 17.59
N TYR A 370 12.42 -20.14 17.80
CA TYR A 370 13.67 -20.33 17.06
C TYR A 370 14.26 -21.72 17.29
N VAL A 371 14.30 -22.18 18.54
CA VAL A 371 14.78 -23.52 18.90
C VAL A 371 13.90 -24.61 18.26
N ALA A 372 12.58 -24.42 18.23
CA ALA A 372 11.64 -25.43 17.73
C ALA A 372 11.55 -25.47 16.19
N THR A 373 11.67 -24.32 15.52
CA THR A 373 11.31 -24.17 14.10
C THR A 373 12.46 -23.72 13.20
N GLY A 374 13.51 -23.13 13.77
CA GLY A 374 14.55 -22.46 13.01
C GLY A 374 14.06 -21.23 12.23
N ASP A 375 12.94 -20.63 12.62
CA ASP A 375 12.39 -19.44 11.97
C ASP A 375 13.40 -18.27 12.02
N ARG A 376 13.84 -17.82 10.85
CA ARG A 376 14.81 -16.74 10.70
C ARG A 376 14.29 -15.40 11.22
N SER A 377 12.97 -15.19 11.19
CA SER A 377 12.37 -13.94 11.68
C SER A 377 12.43 -13.85 13.21
N ALA A 378 12.21 -14.96 13.91
CA ALA A 378 12.40 -15.04 15.37
C ALA A 378 13.88 -14.83 15.75
N HIS A 379 14.80 -15.45 15.00
CA HIS A 379 16.25 -15.23 15.21
C HIS A 379 16.64 -13.77 15.05
N PHE A 380 16.21 -13.14 13.95
CA PHE A 380 16.51 -11.74 13.67
C PHE A 380 15.90 -10.81 14.72
N MET A 381 14.69 -11.11 15.22
CA MET A 381 14.10 -10.33 16.31
C MET A 381 14.97 -10.39 17.58
N LEU A 382 15.48 -11.56 17.95
CA LEU A 382 16.38 -11.71 19.09
C LEU A 382 17.69 -10.93 18.90
N GLU A 383 18.23 -10.89 17.68
CA GLU A 383 19.40 -10.07 17.36
C GLU A 383 19.10 -8.58 17.54
N LEU A 384 17.97 -8.10 17.03
CA LEU A 384 17.54 -6.70 17.20
C LEU A 384 17.38 -6.32 18.67
N ILE A 385 16.76 -7.21 19.47
CA ILE A 385 16.57 -6.98 20.92
C ILE A 385 17.93 -6.90 21.62
N ARG A 386 18.84 -7.85 21.36
CA ARG A 386 20.18 -7.84 21.95
C ARG A 386 20.93 -6.56 21.61
N ASP A 387 20.91 -6.16 20.34
CA ASP A 387 21.58 -4.94 19.87
C ASP A 387 21.01 -3.66 20.52
N LEU A 388 19.73 -3.65 20.91
CA LEU A 388 19.12 -2.55 21.65
C LEU A 388 19.48 -2.54 23.14
N GLU A 389 19.66 -3.70 23.75
CA GLU A 389 19.99 -3.83 25.18
C GLU A 389 21.47 -3.59 25.49
N GLU A 390 22.35 -3.77 24.49
CA GLU A 390 23.79 -3.49 24.61
C GLU A 390 24.15 -2.00 24.45
N ARG A 391 23.23 -1.17 23.96
CA ARG A 391 23.40 0.30 23.77
C ARG A 391 22.85 1.07 24.95
#